data_AF-A0A4Z1EKV4-F1
#
_entry.id   AF-A0A4Z1EKV4-F1
#
_cell.length_a   1.000
_cell.length_b   1.000
_cell.length_c   1.000
_cell.angle_alpha   90.00
_cell.angle_beta   90.00
_cell.angle_gamma   90.00
#
_symmetry.space_group_name_H-M   'P 1'
#
loop_
_entity.id
_entity.type
_entity.pdbx_description
1 polymer ?
#
loop_
_entity_poly.entity_id
_entity_poly.type
_entity_poly.pdbx_seq_one_letter_code
_entity_poly.pdbx_strand_id
1 'polypeptide(L)'
;MWAQYRAIRLHVNDIILKVFHSEIEPSNPDTKFRKDIIRLNMEKLALDFCASLPFVLGWVELGGTGMKMIRKGRRNAIKASTASLFCWPLTVSTMVSEIPEQHRSYLKSSLRDVSEIVDDRVFETIAHL
;
A
#
# COMPACT_ATOMS: atom_id res chain seq x y z
N MET A 1 -5.15 -0.86 -12.09
CA MET A 1 -5.86 0.43 -11.95
C MET A 1 -6.44 0.68 -10.57
N TRP A 2 -7.45 -0.07 -10.08
CA TRP A 2 -8.12 0.27 -8.82
C TRP A 2 -7.19 0.25 -7.57
N ALA A 3 -6.27 -0.72 -7.50
CA ALA A 3 -5.27 -0.75 -6.43
C ALA A 3 -4.28 0.43 -6.48
N GLN A 4 -3.87 0.87 -7.67
CA GLN A 4 -3.03 2.06 -7.83
C GLN A 4 -3.79 3.33 -7.43
N TYR A 5 -5.06 3.44 -7.83
CA TYR A 5 -5.93 4.53 -7.40
C TYR A 5 -6.03 4.61 -5.87
N ARG A 6 -6.22 3.46 -5.19
CA ARG A 6 -6.26 3.39 -3.73
C ARG A 6 -4.95 3.84 -3.09
N ALA A 7 -3.81 3.41 -3.61
CA ALA A 7 -2.50 3.85 -3.12
C ALA A 7 -2.30 5.36 -3.30
N ILE A 8 -2.67 5.92 -4.46
CA ILE A 8 -2.60 7.37 -4.71
C ILE A 8 -3.51 8.13 -3.73
N ARG A 9 -4.75 7.67 -3.52
CA ARG A 9 -5.69 8.28 -2.56
C ARG A 9 -5.14 8.25 -1.13
N LEU A 10 -4.46 7.16 -0.76
CA LEU A 10 -3.81 7.04 0.54
C LEU A 10 -2.70 8.10 0.71
N HIS A 11 -1.86 8.29 -0.32
CA HIS A 11 -0.78 9.28 -0.29
C HIS A 11 -1.30 10.72 -0.27
N VAL A 12 -2.36 11.01 -1.03
CA VAL A 12 -2.99 12.32 -1.01
C VAL A 12 -3.55 12.63 0.38
N ASN A 13 -4.18 11.66 1.05
CA ASN A 13 -4.67 11.85 2.41
C ASN A 13 -3.53 12.06 3.42
N ASP A 14 -2.40 11.36 3.29
CA ASP A 14 -1.21 11.57 4.11
C ASP A 14 -0.66 13.00 3.96
N ILE A 15 -0.57 13.50 2.72
CA ILE A 15 -0.14 14.88 2.44
C ILE A 15 -1.11 15.89 3.07
N ILE A 16 -2.42 15.70 2.88
CA ILE A 16 -3.44 16.58 3.46
C ILE A 16 -3.30 16.60 4.99
N LEU A 17 -3.12 15.44 5.63
CA LEU A 17 -2.96 15.34 7.08
C LEU A 17 -1.69 16.06 7.56
N LYS A 18 -0.57 15.93 6.85
CA LYS A 18 0.67 16.68 7.13
C LYS A 18 0.47 18.19 7.07
N VAL A 19 -0.28 18.69 6.09
CA VAL A 19 -0.65 20.12 6.00
C VAL A 19 -1.49 20.56 7.21
N PHE A 20 -2.46 19.74 7.60
CA PHE A 20 -3.25 19.97 8.81
C PHE A 20 -2.42 19.98 10.10
N HIS A 21 -1.25 19.34 10.13
CA HIS A 21 -0.32 19.40 11.25
C HIS A 21 0.59 20.63 11.20
N SER A 22 0.96 21.13 10.02
CA SER A 22 1.88 22.27 9.88
C SER A 22 1.22 23.64 9.97
N GLU A 23 -0.04 23.78 9.53
CA GLU A 23 -0.62 25.10 9.26
C GLU A 23 -1.75 25.54 10.21
N ILE A 24 -2.27 24.67 11.07
CA ILE A 24 -3.52 24.95 11.80
C ILE A 24 -3.35 24.80 13.30
N GLU A 25 -3.87 25.79 14.04
CA GLU A 25 -3.90 25.78 15.50
C GLU A 25 -4.49 24.45 16.02
N PRO A 26 -3.76 23.72 16.88
CA PRO A 26 -4.17 22.40 17.37
C PRO A 26 -5.45 22.44 18.22
N SER A 27 -5.92 23.63 18.61
CA SER A 27 -7.12 23.87 19.43
C SER A 27 -8.42 24.04 18.64
N ASN A 28 -8.39 24.11 17.30
CA ASN A 28 -9.63 24.22 16.52
C ASN A 28 -10.38 22.87 16.46
N PRO A 29 -11.60 22.76 17.04
CA PRO A 29 -12.37 21.52 17.04
C PRO A 29 -12.73 21.02 15.64
N ASP A 30 -12.95 21.92 14.67
CA ASP A 30 -13.23 21.54 13.28
C ASP A 30 -12.01 20.87 12.62
N THR A 31 -10.82 21.32 12.99
CA THR A 31 -9.55 20.74 12.50
C THR A 31 -9.34 19.34 13.05
N LYS A 32 -9.64 19.14 14.34
CA LYS A 32 -9.57 17.81 14.96
C LYS A 32 -10.53 16.83 14.28
N PHE A 33 -11.79 17.24 14.08
CA PHE A 33 -12.78 16.41 13.40
C PHE A 33 -12.36 16.03 11.97
N ARG A 34 -11.79 16.98 11.21
CA ARG A 34 -11.26 16.69 9.86
C ARG A 34 -10.08 15.71 9.89
N LYS A 35 -9.14 15.86 10.82
CA LYS A 35 -8.01 14.92 11.01
C LYS A 35 -8.51 13.50 11.28
N ASP A 36 -9.49 13.36 12.16
CA ASP A 36 -10.07 12.06 12.51
C ASP A 36 -10.75 11.38 11.29
N ILE A 37 -11.51 12.14 10.49
CA ILE A 37 -12.11 11.63 9.26
C ILE A 37 -11.04 11.19 8.26
N ILE A 38 -9.98 11.98 8.07
CA ILE A 38 -8.89 11.64 7.14
C ILE A 38 -8.21 10.34 7.58
N ARG A 39 -7.91 10.20 8.87
CA ARG A 39 -7.29 8.99 9.42
C ARG A 39 -8.17 7.76 9.24
N LEU A 40 -9.47 7.83 9.52
CA LEU A 40 -10.41 6.73 9.26
C LEU A 40 -10.47 6.34 7.77
N ASN A 41 -10.43 7.34 6.87
CA ASN A 41 -10.37 7.09 5.45
C ASN A 41 -9.05 6.41 5.03
N MET A 42 -7.93 6.81 5.62
CA MET A 42 -6.62 6.20 5.37
C MET A 42 -6.58 4.74 5.83
N GLU A 43 -7.13 4.43 7.00
CA GLU A 43 -7.23 3.07 7.52
C GLU A 43 -8.03 2.16 6.57
N LYS A 44 -9.20 2.62 6.12
CA LYS A 44 -10.02 1.90 5.14
C LYS A 44 -9.29 1.72 3.81
N LEU A 45 -8.63 2.76 3.31
CA LEU A 45 -7.86 2.70 2.06
C LEU A 45 -6.67 1.73 2.18
N ALA A 46 -5.99 1.70 3.33
CA ALA A 46 -4.88 0.79 3.59
C ALA A 46 -5.36 -0.66 3.57
N LEU A 47 -6.47 -0.96 4.24
CA LEU A 47 -7.09 -2.28 4.24
C LEU A 47 -7.48 -2.71 2.81
N ASP A 48 -8.20 -1.85 2.09
CA ASP A 48 -8.65 -2.10 0.71
C ASP A 48 -7.48 -2.28 -0.26
N PHE A 49 -6.38 -1.54 -0.04
CA PHE A 49 -5.17 -1.66 -0.83
C PHE A 49 -4.50 -3.02 -0.55
N CYS A 50 -4.26 -3.36 0.72
CA CYS A 50 -3.68 -4.64 1.13
C CYS A 50 -4.47 -5.83 0.57
N ALA A 51 -5.81 -5.80 0.69
CA ALA A 51 -6.67 -6.86 0.19
C ALA A 51 -6.61 -7.03 -1.35
N SER A 52 -6.26 -5.97 -2.07
CA SER A 52 -6.16 -6.01 -3.54
C SER A 52 -4.82 -6.50 -4.07
N LEU A 53 -3.75 -6.45 -3.26
CA LEU A 53 -2.40 -6.79 -3.69
C LEU A 53 -2.25 -8.24 -4.17
N PRO A 54 -2.79 -9.26 -3.48
CA PRO A 54 -2.67 -10.63 -3.96
C PRO A 54 -3.27 -10.85 -5.36
N PHE A 55 -4.36 -10.13 -5.66
CA PHE A 55 -5.00 -10.19 -6.97
C PHE A 55 -4.17 -9.48 -8.03
N VAL A 56 -3.75 -8.22 -7.78
CA VAL A 56 -3.02 -7.44 -8.78
C VAL A 56 -1.61 -7.97 -9.05
N LEU A 57 -0.98 -8.62 -8.07
CA LEU A 57 0.33 -9.25 -8.23
C LEU A 57 0.23 -10.70 -8.72
N GLY A 58 -0.99 -11.20 -9.00
CA GLY A 58 -1.24 -12.55 -9.49
C GLY A 58 -0.71 -13.61 -8.52
N TRP A 59 -0.84 -13.37 -7.21
CA TRP A 59 -0.52 -14.31 -6.13
C TRP A 59 -1.69 -15.21 -5.77
N VAL A 60 -2.83 -15.03 -6.42
CA VAL A 60 -4.05 -15.80 -6.18
C VAL A 60 -4.65 -16.27 -7.49
N GLU A 61 -5.10 -17.51 -7.49
CA GLU A 61 -5.88 -18.14 -8.56
C GLU A 61 -7.30 -18.35 -8.06
N LEU A 62 -8.28 -17.93 -8.86
CA LEU A 62 -9.69 -18.22 -8.62
C LEU A 62 -9.97 -19.62 -9.18
N GLY A 63 -10.23 -20.58 -8.28
CA GLY A 63 -10.65 -21.93 -8.64
C GLY A 63 -12.11 -22.19 -8.28
N GLY A 64 -12.66 -23.32 -8.73
CA GLY A 64 -14.06 -23.69 -8.48
C GLY A 64 -14.47 -23.87 -7.00
N THR A 65 -13.51 -23.86 -6.07
CA THR A 65 -13.72 -23.94 -4.61
C THR A 65 -13.32 -22.66 -3.87
N GLY A 66 -13.04 -21.57 -4.59
CA GLY A 66 -12.66 -20.28 -4.02
C GLY A 66 -11.25 -19.83 -4.41
N MET A 67 -10.72 -18.89 -3.63
CA MET A 67 -9.43 -18.22 -3.88
C MET A 67 -8.29 -19.07 -3.30
N LYS A 68 -7.35 -19.50 -4.14
CA LYS A 68 -6.15 -20.25 -3.72
C LYS A 68 -4.90 -19.40 -3.93
N MET A 69 -4.05 -19.32 -2.92
CA MET A 69 -2.73 -18.71 -3.05
C MET A 69 -1.85 -19.52 -4.01
N ILE A 70 -1.29 -18.85 -5.02
CA ILE A 70 -0.34 -19.43 -5.96
C ILE A 70 1.03 -19.43 -5.29
N ARG A 71 1.70 -20.60 -5.29
CA ARG A 71 3.06 -20.75 -4.79
C ARG A 71 4.02 -19.84 -5.59
N LYS A 72 4.91 -19.13 -4.89
CA LYS A 72 5.95 -18.27 -5.50
C LYS A 72 6.72 -19.06 -6.59
N GLY A 73 6.93 -18.45 -7.77
CA GLY A 73 7.85 -18.96 -8.82
C GLY A 73 7.28 -19.43 -10.17
N ARG A 74 5.96 -19.41 -10.43
CA ARG A 74 5.38 -20.10 -11.64
C ARG A 74 4.96 -19.23 -12.84
N ARG A 75 5.12 -17.90 -12.86
CA ARG A 75 4.70 -17.04 -14.00
C ARG A 75 5.54 -15.76 -14.11
N ASN A 76 6.72 -15.80 -14.72
CA ASN A 76 7.74 -14.75 -14.47
C ASN A 76 7.66 -13.51 -15.38
N ALA A 77 7.19 -13.59 -16.63
CA ALA A 77 7.26 -12.44 -17.55
C ALA A 77 6.10 -11.42 -17.38
N ILE A 78 4.85 -11.88 -17.18
CA ILE A 78 3.68 -11.00 -17.01
C ILE A 78 3.64 -10.40 -15.58
N LYS A 79 4.35 -11.02 -14.63
CA LYS A 79 4.42 -10.56 -13.23
C LYS A 79 5.40 -9.41 -13.04
N ALA A 80 6.53 -9.38 -13.74
CA ALA A 80 7.54 -8.34 -13.56
C ALA A 80 7.05 -6.94 -13.96
N SER A 81 6.37 -6.81 -15.10
CA SER A 81 5.81 -5.53 -15.55
C SER A 81 4.73 -5.01 -14.59
N THR A 82 3.82 -5.88 -14.14
CA THR A 82 2.78 -5.51 -13.19
C THR A 82 3.38 -5.17 -11.81
N ALA A 83 4.34 -5.97 -11.32
CA ALA A 83 5.03 -5.70 -10.07
C ALA A 83 5.76 -4.35 -10.10
N SER A 84 6.45 -4.03 -11.22
CA SER A 84 7.13 -2.75 -11.45
C SER A 84 6.18 -1.55 -11.32
N LEU A 85 4.94 -1.68 -11.82
CA LEU A 85 3.90 -0.64 -11.71
C LEU A 85 3.44 -0.36 -10.27
N PHE A 86 3.74 -1.27 -9.33
CA PHE A 86 3.39 -1.14 -7.91
C PHE A 86 4.59 -0.82 -7.02
N CYS A 87 5.83 -0.84 -7.52
CA CYS A 87 7.02 -0.55 -6.71
C CYS A 87 6.93 0.81 -6.01
N TRP A 88 6.61 1.88 -6.75
CA TRP A 88 6.46 3.22 -6.18
C TRP A 88 5.24 3.34 -5.24
N PRO A 89 4.02 2.94 -5.66
CA PRO A 89 2.85 2.90 -4.77
C PRO A 89 3.08 2.16 -3.45
N LEU A 90 3.76 1.01 -3.48
CA LEU A 90 4.08 0.21 -2.29
C LEU A 90 5.13 0.91 -1.41
N THR A 91 6.22 1.36 -2.02
CA THR A 91 7.31 2.08 -1.35
C THR A 91 6.79 3.29 -0.57
N VAL A 92 5.97 4.13 -1.19
CA VAL A 92 5.46 5.31 -0.49
C VAL A 92 4.46 4.89 0.59
N SER A 93 3.66 3.84 0.37
CA SER A 93 2.69 3.36 1.38
C SER A 93 3.38 2.84 2.64
N THR A 94 4.56 2.21 2.56
CA THR A 94 5.27 1.74 3.76
C THR A 94 5.75 2.90 4.65
N MET A 95 5.92 4.10 4.09
CA MET A 95 6.40 5.30 4.78
C MET A 95 5.29 6.13 5.44
N VAL A 96 4.01 5.84 5.19
CA VAL A 96 2.88 6.64 5.72
C VAL A 96 2.61 6.30 7.18
N SER A 97 2.90 7.22 8.11
CA SER A 97 2.81 6.97 9.57
C SER A 97 1.40 6.60 10.04
N GLU A 98 0.35 7.11 9.39
CA GLU A 98 -1.03 6.87 9.79
C GLU A 98 -1.58 5.48 9.41
N ILE A 99 -0.84 4.68 8.62
CA ILE A 99 -1.24 3.30 8.34
C ILE A 99 -1.05 2.44 9.60
N PRO A 100 -2.06 1.65 10.03
CA PRO A 100 -1.89 0.70 11.12
C PRO A 100 -0.71 -0.24 10.90
N GLU A 101 0.06 -0.53 11.95
CA GLU A 101 1.33 -1.25 11.83
C GLU A 101 1.19 -2.63 11.17
N GLN A 102 0.09 -3.34 11.43
CA GLN A 102 -0.21 -4.61 10.77
C GLN A 102 -0.26 -4.48 9.25
N HIS A 103 -0.89 -3.42 8.72
CA HIS A 103 -0.96 -3.17 7.29
C HIS A 103 0.39 -2.71 6.74
N ARG A 104 1.12 -1.85 7.48
CA ARG A 104 2.46 -1.40 7.08
C ARG A 104 3.44 -2.57 6.98
N SER A 105 3.47 -3.46 7.97
CA SER A 105 4.27 -4.67 7.98
C SER A 105 3.94 -5.59 6.80
N TYR A 106 2.65 -5.76 6.47
CA TYR A 106 2.23 -6.50 5.28
C TYR A 106 2.70 -5.85 3.97
N LEU A 107 2.61 -4.52 3.87
CA LEU A 107 3.08 -3.76 2.71
C LEU A 107 4.60 -3.86 2.55
N LYS A 108 5.38 -3.83 3.64
CA LYS A 108 6.84 -4.05 3.61
C LYS A 108 7.18 -5.46 3.11
N SER A 109 6.49 -6.48 3.61
CA SER A 109 6.65 -7.85 3.10
C SER A 109 6.30 -7.95 1.62
N SER A 110 5.24 -7.27 1.19
CA SER A 110 4.82 -7.28 -0.21
C SER A 110 5.80 -6.53 -1.12
N LEU A 111 6.42 -5.46 -0.61
CA LEU A 111 7.47 -4.72 -1.32
C LEU A 111 8.72 -5.58 -1.52
N ARG A 112 9.11 -6.39 -0.52
CA ARG A 112 10.20 -7.36 -0.65
C ARG A 112 9.92 -8.40 -1.72
N ASP A 113 8.69 -8.94 -1.73
CA ASP A 113 8.27 -9.90 -2.75
C ASP A 113 8.30 -9.29 -4.15
N VAL A 114 7.96 -8.01 -4.28
CA VAL A 114 8.03 -7.26 -5.54
C VAL A 114 9.47 -6.96 -5.95
N SER A 115 10.36 -6.60 -5.01
CA SER A 115 11.76 -6.33 -5.30
C SER A 115 12.49 -7.57 -5.83
N GLU A 116 12.19 -8.75 -5.27
CA GLU A 116 12.69 -10.04 -5.78
C GLU A 116 12.24 -10.31 -7.23
N ILE A 117 11.02 -9.89 -7.59
CA ILE A 117 10.46 -10.11 -8.93
C ILE A 117 11.05 -9.14 -9.96
N VAL A 118 11.33 -7.90 -9.54
CA VAL A 118 11.82 -6.82 -10.42
C VAL A 118 13.35 -6.78 -10.50
N ASP A 119 14.05 -7.50 -9.61
CA ASP A 119 15.52 -7.52 -9.46
C ASP A 119 16.10 -6.10 -9.25
N ASP A 120 15.41 -5.30 -8.45
CA ASP A 120 15.83 -3.93 -8.12
C ASP A 120 16.18 -3.83 -6.62
N ARG A 121 17.49 -3.67 -6.37
CA ARG A 121 18.11 -3.62 -5.04
C ARG A 121 17.68 -2.41 -4.20
N VAL A 122 17.17 -1.35 -4.83
CA VAL A 122 16.69 -0.16 -4.12
C VAL A 122 15.43 -0.50 -3.32
N PHE A 123 14.50 -1.25 -3.90
CA PHE A 123 13.27 -1.64 -3.21
C PHE A 123 13.50 -2.66 -2.09
N GLU A 124 14.49 -3.53 -2.26
CA GLU A 124 14.91 -4.46 -1.21
C GLU A 124 15.35 -3.70 0.04
N THR A 125 16.19 -2.68 -0.13
CA THR A 125 16.67 -1.83 0.98
C THR A 125 15.52 -1.15 1.71
N ILE A 126 14.54 -0.60 0.96
CA ILE A 126 13.38 0.08 1.54
C ILE A 126 12.47 -0.88 2.31
N ALA A 127 12.36 -2.15 1.89
CA ALA A 127 11.57 -3.16 2.60
C ALA A 127 12.19 -3.59 3.95
N HIS A 128 13.44 -3.22 4.21
CA HIS A 128 14.17 -3.50 5.45
C HIS A 128 14.25 -2.31 6.42
N LEU A 129 13.93 -1.10 5.97
CA LEU A 129 13.69 0.09 6.81
C LEU A 129 12.30 -0.01 7.45
#